data_AF-A0A958WDR0-F1
#
_entry.id   AF-A0A958WDR0-F1
#
_cell.length_a   1.000
_cell.length_b   1.000
_cell.length_c   1.000
_cell.angle_alpha   90.00
_cell.angle_beta   90.00
_cell.angle_gamma   90.00
#
_symmetry.space_group_name_H-M   'P 1'
#
loop_
_entity.id
_entity.type
_entity.pdbx_description
1 polymer ?
#
loop_
_entity_poly.entity_id
_entity_poly.type
_entity_poly.pdbx_seq_one_letter_code
_entity_poly.pdbx_strand_id
1 'polypeptide(L)'
;MKGILTAKQAGNILLVIFSLMILFHIVVLLGFVPINMVWGGRVETREELVYFELFSIAVTVVAILAVTIRTGYLNWPRFMSAAKVAMWILFALFVLNTIGNAFAVTNIERYGAGIVTLLLSFLSWRVAVEK
;
A
#
# COMPACT_ATOMS: atom_id res chain seq x y z
N MET A 1 -13.08 4.28 21.43
CA MET A 1 -13.89 4.88 20.35
C MET A 1 -14.50 3.75 19.52
N LYS A 2 -15.82 3.60 19.48
CA LYS A 2 -16.47 2.75 18.47
C LYS A 2 -16.35 3.49 17.13
N GLY A 3 -15.17 3.41 16.52
CA GLY A 3 -14.95 3.92 15.17
C GLY A 3 -15.71 3.05 14.16
N ILE A 4 -15.97 3.61 12.98
CA ILE A 4 -16.69 2.97 11.86
C ILE A 4 -16.10 1.59 11.51
N LEU A 5 -14.79 1.40 11.72
CA LEU A 5 -14.06 0.14 11.54
C LEU A 5 -13.20 -0.18 12.77
N THR A 6 -13.17 -1.46 13.18
CA THR A 6 -12.18 -1.94 14.16
C THR A 6 -10.79 -2.05 13.53
N ALA A 7 -9.72 -2.02 14.32
CA ALA A 7 -8.35 -2.20 13.80
C ALA A 7 -8.17 -3.54 13.09
N LYS A 8 -8.81 -4.61 13.60
CA LYS A 8 -8.77 -5.93 12.96
C LYS A 8 -9.47 -5.93 11.60
N GLN A 9 -10.64 -5.30 11.49
CA GLN A 9 -11.31 -5.15 10.20
C GLN A 9 -10.50 -4.28 9.23
N ALA A 10 -9.98 -3.15 9.67
CA ALA A 10 -9.13 -2.30 8.85
C ALA A 10 -7.88 -3.05 8.35
N GLY A 11 -7.25 -3.83 9.24
CA GLY A 11 -6.13 -4.69 8.89
C GLY A 11 -6.52 -5.78 7.88
N ASN A 12 -7.67 -6.44 8.03
CA ASN A 12 -8.14 -7.42 7.04
C ASN A 12 -8.35 -6.79 5.65
N ILE A 13 -8.92 -5.59 5.59
CA ILE A 13 -9.09 -4.86 4.33
C ILE A 13 -7.72 -4.53 3.72
N LEU A 14 -6.77 -4.05 4.52
CA LEU A 14 -5.39 -3.82 4.07
C LEU A 14 -4.74 -5.08 3.52
N LEU A 15 -4.89 -6.23 4.20
CA LEU A 15 -4.32 -7.49 3.75
C LEU A 15 -4.90 -7.92 2.39
N VAL A 16 -6.21 -7.75 2.18
CA VAL A 16 -6.85 -8.03 0.89
C VAL A 16 -6.28 -7.09 -0.19
N ILE A 17 -6.25 -5.78 0.05
CA ILE A 17 -5.76 -4.81 -0.93
C ILE A 17 -4.29 -5.06 -1.25
N PHE A 18 -3.42 -5.25 -0.26
CA PHE A 18 -2.00 -5.52 -0.49
C PHE A 18 -1.74 -6.84 -1.21
N SER A 19 -2.56 -7.87 -0.96
CA SER A 19 -2.48 -9.13 -1.71
C SER A 19 -2.85 -8.91 -3.19
N LEU A 20 -3.92 -8.15 -3.46
CA LEU A 20 -4.30 -7.77 -4.82
C LEU A 20 -3.23 -6.90 -5.49
N MET A 21 -2.57 -6.00 -4.75
CA MET A 21 -1.45 -5.20 -5.27
C MET A 21 -0.27 -6.07 -5.68
N ILE A 22 0.12 -7.07 -4.87
CA ILE A 22 1.18 -8.02 -5.26
C ILE A 22 0.80 -8.75 -6.55
N LEU A 23 -0.44 -9.22 -6.67
CA LEU A 23 -0.91 -9.87 -7.89
C LEU A 23 -0.82 -8.91 -9.09
N PHE A 24 -1.22 -7.65 -8.92
CA PHE A 24 -1.08 -6.63 -9.95
C PHE A 24 0.38 -6.44 -10.38
N HIS A 25 1.32 -6.29 -9.43
CA HIS A 25 2.75 -6.16 -9.73
C HIS A 25 3.31 -7.37 -10.49
N ILE A 26 2.86 -8.59 -10.14
CA ILE A 26 3.22 -9.81 -10.88
C ILE A 26 2.67 -9.74 -12.32
N VAL A 27 1.44 -9.33 -12.52
CA VAL A 27 0.83 -9.18 -13.87
C VAL A 27 1.58 -8.14 -14.71
N VAL A 28 2.04 -7.03 -14.11
CA VAL A 28 2.89 -6.02 -14.75
C VAL A 28 4.24 -6.63 -15.16
N LEU A 29 4.90 -7.36 -14.25
CA LEU A 29 6.18 -8.03 -14.53
C LEU A 29 6.08 -9.07 -15.65
N LEU A 30 4.95 -9.77 -15.76
CA LEU A 30 4.65 -10.70 -16.84
C LEU A 30 4.39 -10.02 -18.20
N GLY A 31 4.26 -8.69 -18.22
CA GLY A 31 4.09 -7.90 -19.44
C GLY A 31 2.65 -7.81 -19.95
N PHE A 32 1.65 -8.17 -19.13
CA PHE A 32 0.24 -8.01 -19.49
C PHE A 32 -0.26 -6.57 -19.39
N VAL A 33 0.49 -5.69 -18.71
CA VAL A 33 0.18 -4.27 -18.57
C VAL A 33 1.25 -3.45 -19.32
N PRO A 34 0.86 -2.53 -20.22
CA PRO A 34 1.79 -1.64 -20.90
C PRO A 34 2.61 -0.79 -19.94
N ILE A 35 3.91 -0.62 -20.22
CA ILE A 35 4.87 0.13 -19.38
C ILE A 35 4.45 1.58 -19.13
N ASN A 36 3.81 2.21 -20.12
CA ASN A 36 3.34 3.60 -20.04
C ASN A 36 2.08 3.76 -19.17
N MET A 37 1.45 2.68 -18.73
CA MET A 37 0.27 2.72 -17.86
C MET A 37 0.61 2.62 -16.37
N VAL A 38 1.85 2.29 -16.03
CA VAL A 38 2.32 2.18 -14.64
C VAL A 38 3.23 3.35 -14.28
N TRP A 39 3.37 3.63 -12.99
CA TRP A 39 4.30 4.66 -12.48
C TRP A 39 4.14 6.06 -13.07
N GLY A 40 2.92 6.45 -13.43
CA GLY A 40 2.69 7.78 -14.01
C GLY A 40 3.19 7.93 -15.45
N GLY A 41 3.48 6.81 -16.14
CA GLY A 41 4.09 6.82 -17.47
C GLY A 41 5.55 7.29 -17.48
N ARG A 42 6.24 7.31 -16.33
CA ARG A 42 7.61 7.82 -16.18
C ARG A 42 8.70 6.76 -16.39
N VAL A 43 8.32 5.49 -16.45
CA VAL A 43 9.24 4.37 -16.64
C VAL A 43 9.39 4.14 -18.14
N GLU A 44 10.62 4.22 -18.64
CA GLU A 44 10.88 4.17 -20.08
C GLU A 44 11.45 2.81 -20.52
N THR A 45 12.16 2.11 -19.63
CA THR A 45 12.86 0.86 -19.96
C THR A 45 12.30 -0.35 -19.21
N ARG A 46 12.50 -1.53 -19.79
CA ARG A 46 12.10 -2.80 -19.15
C ARG A 46 12.92 -3.06 -17.90
N GLU A 47 14.21 -2.68 -17.86
CA GLU A 47 15.01 -2.83 -16.65
C GLU A 47 14.48 -1.95 -15.51
N GLU A 48 14.21 -0.67 -15.78
CA GLU A 48 13.62 0.23 -14.79
C GLU A 48 12.29 -0.33 -14.26
N LEU A 49 11.41 -0.78 -15.15
CA LEU A 49 10.14 -1.39 -14.76
C LEU A 49 10.37 -2.52 -13.75
N VAL A 50 11.29 -3.45 -14.03
CA VAL A 50 11.59 -4.56 -13.12
C VAL A 50 12.07 -4.06 -11.76
N TYR A 51 12.97 -3.07 -11.71
CA TYR A 51 13.43 -2.52 -10.44
C TYR A 51 12.30 -1.89 -9.62
N PHE A 52 11.46 -1.07 -10.26
CA PHE A 52 10.33 -0.41 -9.61
C PHE A 52 9.29 -1.41 -9.11
N GLU A 53 8.93 -2.41 -9.91
CA GLU A 53 7.99 -3.46 -9.52
C GLU A 53 8.52 -4.32 -8.37
N LEU A 54 9.81 -4.72 -8.40
CA LEU A 54 10.42 -5.48 -7.30
C LEU A 54 10.48 -4.66 -6.01
N PHE A 55 10.78 -3.36 -6.10
CA PHE A 55 10.74 -2.46 -4.94
C PHE A 55 9.32 -2.37 -4.35
N SER A 56 8.31 -2.19 -5.20
CA SER A 56 6.91 -2.15 -4.77
C SER A 56 6.45 -3.46 -4.12
N ILE A 57 6.83 -4.61 -4.67
CA ILE A 57 6.54 -5.92 -4.06
C ILE A 57 7.21 -6.01 -2.69
N ALA A 58 8.49 -5.64 -2.56
CA ALA A 58 9.20 -5.70 -1.30
C ALA A 58 8.55 -4.80 -0.23
N VAL A 59 8.22 -3.56 -0.57
CA VAL A 59 7.49 -2.64 0.34
C VAL A 59 6.12 -3.21 0.72
N THR A 60 5.40 -3.80 -0.23
CA THR A 60 4.07 -4.38 0.02
C THR A 60 4.15 -5.62 0.93
N VAL A 61 5.18 -6.45 0.79
CA VAL A 61 5.43 -7.58 1.69
C VAL A 61 5.73 -7.09 3.11
N VAL A 62 6.55 -6.04 3.27
CA VAL A 62 6.81 -5.42 4.58
C VAL A 62 5.51 -4.86 5.17
N ALA A 63 4.65 -4.26 4.35
CA ALA A 63 3.35 -3.76 4.78
C ALA A 63 2.43 -4.89 5.28
N ILE A 64 2.36 -6.01 4.56
CA ILE A 64 1.61 -7.21 4.99
C ILE A 64 2.14 -7.73 6.32
N LEU A 65 3.46 -7.81 6.50
CA LEU A 65 4.06 -8.24 7.77
C LEU A 65 3.70 -7.29 8.92
N ALA A 66 3.78 -5.98 8.70
CA ALA A 66 3.39 -5.00 9.71
C ALA A 66 1.89 -5.14 10.10
N VAL A 67 1.00 -5.30 9.12
CA VAL A 67 -0.44 -5.47 9.36
C VAL A 67 -0.73 -6.79 10.09
N THR A 68 -0.13 -7.92 9.68
CA THR A 68 -0.34 -9.23 10.31
C THR A 68 0.14 -9.27 11.76
N ILE A 69 1.25 -8.58 12.08
CA ILE A 69 1.72 -8.42 13.47
C ILE A 69 0.74 -7.56 14.27
N ARG A 70 0.32 -6.40 13.74
CA ARG A 70 -0.59 -5.46 14.44
C ARG A 70 -2.01 -6.00 14.63
N THR A 71 -2.44 -6.92 13.77
CA THR A 71 -3.75 -7.59 13.88
C THR A 71 -3.71 -8.87 14.72
N GLY A 72 -2.52 -9.30 15.14
CA GLY A 72 -2.33 -10.49 15.96
C GLY A 72 -2.38 -11.82 15.20
N TYR A 73 -2.40 -11.80 13.86
CA TYR A 73 -2.29 -13.03 13.07
C TYR A 73 -0.88 -13.63 13.15
N LEU A 74 0.14 -12.77 13.27
CA LEU A 74 1.52 -13.19 13.50
C LEU A 74 1.97 -12.76 14.89
N ASN A 75 2.10 -13.73 15.81
CA ASN A 75 2.47 -13.46 17.19
C ASN A 75 3.99 -13.26 17.34
N TRP A 76 4.48 -12.09 16.95
CA TRP A 76 5.88 -11.68 17.12
C TRP A 76 6.00 -10.43 18.02
N PRO A 77 5.90 -10.58 19.36
CA PRO A 77 5.88 -9.47 20.30
C PRO A 77 7.08 -8.53 20.17
N ARG A 78 8.27 -9.10 19.90
CA ARG A 78 9.53 -8.35 19.71
C ARG A 78 9.47 -7.30 18.58
N PHE A 79 8.59 -7.50 17.61
CA PHE A 79 8.43 -6.61 16.46
C PHE A 79 7.20 -5.71 16.55
N MET A 80 6.45 -5.74 17.65
CA MET A 80 5.21 -4.96 17.79
C MET A 80 5.46 -3.45 17.63
N SER A 81 6.53 -2.93 18.24
CA SER A 81 6.94 -1.52 18.10
C SER A 81 7.36 -1.19 16.66
N ALA A 82 8.15 -2.06 16.02
CA ALA A 82 8.58 -1.86 14.63
C ALA A 82 7.39 -1.89 13.66
N ALA A 83 6.44 -2.81 13.86
CA ALA A 83 5.21 -2.90 13.06
C ALA A 83 4.34 -1.64 13.25
N LYS A 84 4.25 -1.09 14.47
CA LYS A 84 3.56 0.18 14.72
C LYS A 84 4.21 1.35 13.97
N VAL A 85 5.53 1.45 14.00
CA VAL A 85 6.28 2.47 13.25
C VAL A 85 6.05 2.30 11.74
N ALA A 86 6.11 1.06 11.24
CA ALA A 86 5.83 0.77 9.83
C ALA A 86 4.42 1.21 9.42
N MET A 87 3.40 0.98 10.24
CA MET A 87 2.04 1.45 9.95
C MET A 87 1.93 2.98 9.89
N TRP A 88 2.68 3.71 10.72
CA TRP A 88 2.75 5.18 10.63
C TRP A 88 3.49 5.66 9.38
N ILE A 89 4.57 4.99 8.99
CA ILE A 89 5.28 5.27 7.73
C ILE A 89 4.35 5.04 6.54
N LEU A 90 3.63 3.91 6.51
CA LEU A 90 2.65 3.63 5.46
C LEU A 90 1.53 4.68 5.40
N PHE A 91 1.01 5.11 6.56
CA PHE A 91 0.05 6.20 6.62
C PHE A 91 0.59 7.47 5.96
N ALA A 92 1.78 7.93 6.36
CA ALA A 92 2.40 9.12 5.78
C ALA A 92 2.67 8.97 4.28
N LEU A 93 3.15 7.80 3.85
CA LEU A 93 3.39 7.48 2.45
C LEU A 93 2.09 7.52 1.62
N PHE A 94 0.98 6.98 2.14
CA PHE A 94 -0.30 7.02 1.41
C PHE A 94 -0.95 8.39 1.42
N VAL A 95 -0.76 9.20 2.46
CA VAL A 95 -1.15 10.62 2.44
C VAL A 95 -0.37 11.36 1.35
N LEU A 96 0.96 11.18 1.29
CA LEU A 96 1.79 11.80 0.27
C LEU A 96 1.39 11.35 -1.14
N ASN A 97 1.10 10.05 -1.32
CA ASN A 97 0.58 9.54 -2.58
C ASN A 97 -0.77 10.18 -2.93
N THR A 98 -1.70 10.31 -1.98
CA THR A 98 -3.00 10.97 -2.21
C THR A 98 -2.80 12.40 -2.70
N ILE A 99 -1.87 13.13 -2.09
CA ILE A 99 -1.50 14.49 -2.53
C ILE A 99 -0.92 14.45 -3.95
N GLY A 100 0.03 13.56 -4.23
CA GLY A 100 0.60 13.40 -5.57
C GLY A 100 -0.45 13.07 -6.63
N ASN A 101 -1.39 12.17 -6.31
CA ASN A 101 -2.51 11.82 -7.16
C ASN A 101 -3.43 13.02 -7.40
N ALA A 102 -3.71 13.86 -6.39
CA ALA A 102 -4.51 15.07 -6.58
C ALA A 102 -3.92 16.03 -7.63
N PHE A 103 -2.59 16.04 -7.79
CA PHE A 103 -1.88 16.81 -8.81
C PHE A 103 -1.60 16.03 -10.11
N ALA A 104 -2.07 14.80 -10.25
CA ALA A 104 -1.85 14.00 -11.44
C ALA A 104 -2.55 14.60 -12.66
N VAL A 105 -1.94 14.42 -13.84
CA VAL A 105 -2.43 14.95 -15.12
C VAL A 105 -3.61 14.14 -15.63
N THR A 106 -3.59 12.82 -15.43
CA THR A 106 -4.64 11.92 -15.94
C THR A 106 -5.77 11.75 -14.93
N ASN A 107 -7.00 11.61 -15.43
CA ASN A 107 -8.18 11.37 -14.57
C ASN A 107 -8.10 10.02 -13.84
N ILE A 108 -7.46 9.01 -14.45
CA ILE A 108 -7.29 7.69 -13.86
C ILE A 108 -6.37 7.77 -12.64
N GLU A 109 -5.24 8.45 -12.74
CA GLU A 109 -4.34 8.64 -11.59
C GLU A 109 -4.94 9.56 -10.54
N ARG A 110 -5.62 10.62 -10.97
CA ARG A 110 -6.19 11.60 -10.06
C ARG A 110 -7.31 11.02 -9.20
N TYR A 111 -8.27 10.36 -9.83
CA TYR A 111 -9.44 9.84 -9.13
C TYR A 111 -9.29 8.36 -8.77
N GLY A 112 -8.85 7.51 -9.70
CA GLY A 112 -8.69 6.08 -9.46
C GLY A 112 -7.64 5.81 -8.38
N ALA A 113 -6.39 6.16 -8.67
CA ALA A 113 -5.30 5.95 -7.71
C ALA A 113 -5.45 6.84 -6.46
N GLY A 114 -5.92 8.08 -6.61
CA GLY A 114 -6.18 8.98 -5.47
C GLY A 114 -7.20 8.45 -4.47
N ILE A 115 -8.31 7.86 -4.91
CA ILE A 115 -9.30 7.26 -4.00
C ILE A 115 -8.72 6.04 -3.28
N VAL A 116 -7.94 5.21 -3.99
CA VAL A 116 -7.29 4.04 -3.41
C VAL A 116 -6.27 4.46 -2.35
N THR A 117 -5.42 5.44 -2.63
CA THR A 117 -4.39 5.91 -1.69
C THR A 117 -5.00 6.64 -0.50
N LEU A 118 -6.11 7.36 -0.69
CA LEU A 118 -6.89 7.94 0.40
C LEU A 118 -7.45 6.84 1.32
N LEU A 119 -8.06 5.81 0.77
CA LEU A 119 -8.55 4.66 1.54
C LEU A 119 -7.41 3.98 2.32
N LEU A 120 -6.29 3.70 1.66
CA LEU A 120 -5.11 3.08 2.27
C LEU A 120 -4.53 3.94 3.41
N SER A 121 -4.52 5.27 3.27
CA SER A 121 -4.09 6.17 4.33
C SER A 121 -4.98 6.03 5.57
N PHE A 122 -6.31 6.09 5.40
CA PHE A 122 -7.26 5.96 6.50
C PHE A 122 -7.13 4.61 7.23
N LEU A 123 -7.06 3.52 6.47
CA LEU A 123 -6.93 2.18 7.04
C LEU A 123 -5.60 2.00 7.78
N SER A 124 -4.50 2.51 7.22
CA SER A 124 -3.17 2.43 7.85
C SER A 124 -3.14 3.21 9.17
N TRP A 125 -3.68 4.42 9.17
CA TRP A 125 -3.85 5.22 10.39
C TRP A 125 -4.67 4.47 11.44
N ARG A 126 -5.80 3.87 11.05
CA ARG A 126 -6.69 3.14 11.96
C ARG A 126 -5.97 1.99 12.67
N VAL A 127 -5.09 1.26 11.96
CA VAL A 127 -4.28 0.19 12.57
C VAL A 127 -3.13 0.75 13.41
N ALA A 128 -2.53 1.87 13.00
CA ALA A 128 -1.40 2.51 13.69
C ALA A 128 -1.76 3.08 15.07
N VAL A 129 -2.98 3.63 15.22
CA VAL A 129 -3.47 4.23 16.48
C VAL A 129 -4.03 3.22 17.48
N GLU A 130 -4.31 1.99 17.05
CA GLU A 130 -4.74 0.93 17.96
C GLU A 130 -3.66 0.67 19.01
N LYS A 131 -4.04 0.22 20.21
CA LYS A 131 -3.09 -0.04 21.28
C LYS A 131 -2.18 -1.24 20.99
#